data_AF-A0A0M9WSF2-F1
#
_entry.id   AF-A0A0M9WSF2-F1
#
_cell.length_a   1.000
_cell.length_b   1.000
_cell.length_c   1.000
_cell.angle_alpha   90.00
_cell.angle_beta   90.00
_cell.angle_gamma   90.00
#
_symmetry.space_group_name_H-M   'P 1'
#
loop_
_entity.id
_entity.type
_entity.pdbx_description
1 polymer ?
#
loop_
_entity_poly.entity_id
_entity_poly.type
_entity_poly.pdbx_seq_one_letter_code
_entity_poly.pdbx_strand_id
1 'polypeptide(L)'
;MDNFFQRYIDSWRFNGWFFHDIFLGIVLGVGFLLLLYVLFKRRHKGAFVIIFILYAFMGNILMIAFGLAGRGFPINSESPIYTDDSQKIAVQMVGGSENNGTTYGITQIISHHQIVAINLQTGEKQWTKSSSSKETLIGNFMGGLLVHRSDDEYGKLSLLDIQTGKEKLSEKEFAKKHSQLIDVLDSGSHNIILLQNNLYFEGIDGKFYRFDGKNLSEDNKAEKYLSTKFFIESDIPGYFASHNQPLEDYDEVREFSSNVLAEPAIQAYKNLEPVVVDVDLQQQTALVSYRQTKRESADRIVLLYDMKDHRTIWEENIGVVNTEQKNPGVRTLENYYAIQAGDEFLLLDKDTKKEMFRYQLRWNRPVREN
;
A
#
# COMPACT_ATOMS: atom_id res chain seq x y z
N MET A 1 28.77 -8.70 -4.91
CA MET A 1 28.74 -7.25 -5.24
C MET A 1 27.53 -6.87 -6.10
N ASP A 2 26.95 -7.80 -6.86
CA ASP A 2 25.78 -7.55 -7.72
C ASP A 2 24.53 -7.05 -6.98
N ASN A 3 24.32 -7.49 -5.74
CA ASN A 3 23.19 -7.04 -4.93
C ASN A 3 23.23 -5.54 -4.61
N PHE A 4 24.40 -4.89 -4.46
CA PHE A 4 24.46 -3.48 -4.10
C PHE A 4 24.12 -2.57 -5.28
N PHE A 5 24.69 -2.83 -6.46
CA PHE A 5 24.41 -2.05 -7.66
C PHE A 5 22.98 -2.23 -8.16
N GLN A 6 22.45 -3.46 -8.11
CA GLN A 6 21.05 -3.70 -8.44
C GLN A 6 20.11 -2.97 -7.45
N ARG A 7 20.43 -3.01 -6.13
CA ARG A 7 19.68 -2.26 -5.10
C ARG A 7 19.76 -0.75 -5.31
N TYR A 8 20.90 -0.24 -5.75
CA TYR A 8 21.09 1.18 -6.06
C TYR A 8 20.24 1.61 -7.26
N ILE A 9 20.27 0.84 -8.36
CA ILE A 9 19.47 1.11 -9.56
C ILE A 9 17.97 0.99 -9.28
N ASP A 10 17.55 0.00 -8.49
CA ASP A 10 16.15 -0.16 -8.10
C ASP A 10 15.69 0.97 -7.17
N SER A 11 16.54 1.45 -6.25
CA SER A 11 16.24 2.63 -5.40
C SER A 11 16.13 3.94 -6.19
N TRP A 12 16.85 4.06 -7.31
CA TRP A 12 16.75 5.20 -8.24
C TRP A 12 15.41 5.27 -8.99
N ARG A 13 14.67 4.15 -9.08
CA ARG A 13 13.33 4.13 -9.67
C ARG A 13 12.23 4.54 -8.69
N PHE A 14 12.50 4.47 -7.39
CA PHE A 14 11.52 4.70 -6.32
C PHE A 14 11.45 6.15 -5.80
N ASN A 15 12.54 6.91 -5.88
CA ASN A 15 12.64 8.23 -5.23
C ASN A 15 12.29 9.42 -6.15
N GLY A 16 11.82 9.17 -7.38
CA GLY A 16 11.85 10.19 -8.42
C GLY A 16 13.25 10.81 -8.57
N TRP A 17 13.35 11.91 -9.31
CA TRP A 17 14.53 12.76 -9.25
C TRP A 17 14.09 14.08 -8.65
N PHE A 18 14.62 14.44 -7.48
CA PHE A 18 14.35 15.78 -6.96
C PHE A 18 15.09 16.83 -7.79
N PHE A 19 14.64 18.08 -7.73
CA PHE A 19 15.37 19.17 -8.37
C PHE A 19 16.85 19.22 -7.93
N HIS A 20 17.15 18.89 -6.67
CA HIS A 20 18.53 18.82 -6.18
C HIS A 20 19.31 17.60 -6.71
N ASP A 21 18.66 16.47 -7.02
CA ASP A 21 19.30 15.33 -7.69
C ASP A 21 19.61 15.64 -9.15
N ILE A 22 18.65 16.29 -9.83
CA ILE A 22 18.81 16.74 -11.21
C ILE A 22 19.94 17.78 -11.25
N PHE A 23 19.93 18.74 -10.33
CA PHE A 23 20.96 19.77 -10.24
C PHE A 23 22.33 19.17 -9.92
N LEU A 24 22.42 18.25 -8.95
CA LEU A 24 23.67 17.54 -8.63
C LEU A 24 24.15 16.71 -9.83
N GLY A 25 23.24 16.02 -10.52
CA GLY A 25 23.52 15.30 -11.76
C GLY A 25 24.03 16.21 -12.88
N ILE A 26 23.45 17.40 -13.05
CA ILE A 26 23.92 18.42 -14.00
C ILE A 26 25.31 18.92 -13.61
N VAL A 27 25.53 19.30 -12.35
CA VAL A 27 26.84 19.80 -11.87
C VAL A 27 27.92 18.75 -12.04
N LEU A 28 27.63 17.48 -11.69
CA LEU A 28 28.55 16.37 -11.87
C LEU A 28 28.78 16.05 -13.35
N GLY A 29 27.74 16.09 -14.17
CA GLY A 29 27.82 15.87 -15.62
C GLY A 29 28.64 16.93 -16.34
N VAL A 30 28.44 18.21 -16.00
CA VAL A 30 29.22 19.33 -16.55
C VAL A 30 30.70 19.21 -16.14
N GLY A 31 30.99 18.92 -14.87
CA GLY A 31 32.37 18.71 -14.42
C GLY A 31 33.04 17.51 -15.10
N PHE A 32 32.30 16.43 -15.34
CA PHE A 32 32.76 15.27 -16.09
C PHE A 32 33.11 15.63 -17.54
N LEU A 33 32.24 16.38 -18.23
CA LEU A 33 32.47 16.84 -19.60
C LEU A 33 33.69 17.79 -19.69
N LEU A 34 33.87 18.68 -18.70
CA LEU A 34 35.04 19.56 -18.63
C LEU A 34 36.34 18.77 -18.44
N LEU A 35 36.34 17.75 -17.58
CA LEU A 35 37.50 16.88 -17.38
C LEU A 35 37.82 16.06 -18.64
N LEU A 36 36.79 15.55 -19.33
CA LEU A 36 36.93 14.90 -20.64
C LEU A 36 37.55 15.83 -21.68
N TYR A 37 37.05 17.06 -21.79
CA TYR A 37 37.60 18.05 -22.71
C TYR A 37 39.08 18.33 -22.45
N VAL A 38 39.47 18.46 -21.17
CA VAL A 38 40.88 18.68 -20.79
C VAL A 38 41.75 17.45 -21.08
N LEU A 39 41.22 16.24 -20.87
CA LEU A 39 41.87 14.97 -21.22
C LEU A 39 42.18 14.85 -22.71
N PHE A 40 41.25 15.26 -23.57
CA PHE A 40 41.45 15.24 -25.03
C PHE A 40 42.42 16.31 -25.53
N LYS A 41 42.47 17.48 -24.87
CA LYS A 41 43.23 18.65 -25.36
C LYS A 41 44.67 18.75 -24.81
N ARG A 42 44.98 18.18 -23.63
CA ARG A 42 46.29 18.38 -22.97
C ARG A 42 47.29 17.23 -23.15
N ARG A 43 48.58 17.60 -23.14
CA ARG A 43 49.73 16.71 -23.37
C ARG A 43 50.02 15.78 -22.18
N HIS A 44 49.66 16.16 -20.96
CA HIS A 44 49.90 15.39 -19.71
C HIS A 44 48.71 14.51 -19.33
N LYS A 45 48.42 13.48 -20.12
CA LYS A 45 47.21 12.65 -19.98
C LYS A 45 47.12 11.89 -18.65
N GLY A 46 48.25 11.43 -18.09
CA GLY A 46 48.27 10.56 -16.90
C GLY A 46 47.68 11.19 -15.63
N ALA A 47 48.07 12.43 -15.29
CA ALA A 47 47.55 13.12 -14.11
C ALA A 47 46.05 13.42 -14.21
N PHE A 48 45.56 13.77 -15.41
CA PHE A 48 44.15 14.03 -15.64
C PHE A 48 43.30 12.75 -15.62
N VAL A 49 43.85 11.59 -16.00
CA VAL A 49 43.15 10.30 -15.85
C VAL A 49 42.92 9.98 -14.37
N ILE A 50 43.92 10.20 -13.51
CA ILE A 50 43.80 9.97 -12.05
C ILE A 50 42.74 10.91 -11.44
N ILE A 51 42.78 12.20 -11.78
CA ILE A 51 41.79 13.19 -11.33
C ILE A 51 40.38 12.82 -11.82
N PHE A 52 40.26 12.34 -13.06
CA PHE A 52 38.98 11.90 -13.63
C PHE A 52 38.41 10.68 -12.92
N ILE A 53 39.24 9.67 -12.61
CA ILE A 53 38.82 8.49 -11.85
C ILE A 53 38.38 8.89 -10.44
N LEU A 54 39.16 9.75 -9.76
CA LEU A 54 38.81 10.29 -8.43
C LEU A 54 37.51 11.09 -8.46
N TYR A 55 37.31 11.92 -9.49
CA TYR A 55 36.08 12.69 -9.67
C TYR A 55 34.88 11.78 -9.91
N ALA A 56 35.00 10.78 -10.78
CA ALA A 56 33.94 9.82 -11.03
C ALA A 56 33.60 9.02 -9.77
N PHE A 57 34.62 8.59 -9.01
CA PHE A 57 34.43 7.87 -7.75
C PHE A 57 33.75 8.74 -6.68
N MET A 58 34.25 9.96 -6.45
CA MET A 58 33.68 10.88 -5.45
C MET A 58 32.30 11.37 -5.85
N GLY A 59 32.06 11.62 -7.14
CA GLY A 59 30.75 11.96 -7.68
C GLY A 59 29.73 10.86 -7.43
N ASN A 60 30.10 9.59 -7.63
CA ASN A 60 29.24 8.45 -7.30
C ASN A 60 28.96 8.36 -5.80
N ILE A 61 29.98 8.53 -4.94
CA ILE A 61 29.78 8.54 -3.48
C ILE A 61 28.85 9.68 -3.05
N LEU A 62 29.02 10.88 -3.61
CA LEU A 62 28.14 12.01 -3.33
C LEU A 62 26.71 11.73 -3.81
N MET A 63 26.51 11.19 -5.01
CA MET A 63 25.19 10.79 -5.49
C MET A 63 24.56 9.71 -4.60
N ILE A 64 25.34 8.73 -4.12
CA ILE A 64 24.88 7.69 -3.20
C ILE A 64 24.52 8.32 -1.84
N ALA A 65 25.37 9.18 -1.30
CA ALA A 65 25.14 9.82 -0.01
C ALA A 65 23.92 10.75 -0.06
N PHE A 66 23.77 11.58 -1.08
CA PHE A 66 22.60 12.48 -1.20
C PHE A 66 21.33 11.77 -1.68
N GLY A 67 21.46 10.68 -2.45
CA GLY A 67 20.33 9.86 -2.90
C GLY A 67 19.80 8.88 -1.83
N LEU A 68 20.65 8.43 -0.91
CA LEU A 68 20.27 7.50 0.17
C LEU A 68 20.15 8.16 1.55
N ALA A 69 20.93 9.21 1.86
CA ALA A 69 20.92 9.81 3.19
C ALA A 69 19.86 10.93 3.28
N GLY A 70 18.91 10.76 4.19
CA GLY A 70 18.10 11.85 4.72
C GLY A 70 16.71 12.01 4.11
N ARG A 71 16.31 11.19 3.13
CA ARG A 71 14.92 11.20 2.67
C ARG A 71 14.12 10.32 3.61
N GLY A 72 13.23 10.90 4.38
CA GLY A 72 12.16 10.20 5.08
C GLY A 72 10.86 10.82 4.58
N PHE A 73 10.16 10.12 3.70
CA PHE A 73 8.78 10.44 3.40
C PHE A 73 7.91 9.27 3.86
N PRO A 74 6.78 9.53 4.52
CA PRO A 74 5.88 8.48 4.97
C PRO A 74 5.29 7.78 3.75
N ILE A 75 5.17 6.46 3.84
CA ILE A 75 4.37 5.66 2.91
C ILE A 75 3.11 5.21 3.63
N ASN A 76 1.96 5.48 3.03
CA ASN A 76 0.68 5.08 3.55
C ASN A 76 0.06 4.02 2.64
N SER A 77 -0.78 3.18 3.23
CA SER A 77 -1.68 2.35 2.44
C SER A 77 -2.74 3.22 1.78
N GLU A 78 -2.92 3.06 0.48
CA GLU A 78 -4.03 3.66 -0.27
C GLU A 78 -5.10 2.65 -0.63
N SER A 79 -4.80 1.36 -0.45
CA SER A 79 -5.79 0.30 -0.51
C SER A 79 -5.61 -0.67 0.66
N PRO A 80 -6.63 -1.51 0.91
CA PRO A 80 -6.45 -2.73 1.67
C PRO A 80 -5.44 -3.69 1.02
N ILE A 81 -5.10 -4.75 1.77
CA ILE A 81 -4.23 -5.83 1.30
C ILE A 81 -5.10 -6.90 0.63
N TYR A 82 -4.90 -7.10 -0.67
CA TYR A 82 -5.58 -8.16 -1.43
C TYR A 82 -4.68 -9.37 -1.58
N THR A 83 -5.25 -10.57 -1.41
CA THR A 83 -4.53 -11.83 -1.58
C THR A 83 -5.19 -12.72 -2.61
N ASP A 84 -4.38 -13.59 -3.23
CA ASP A 84 -4.87 -14.77 -3.93
C ASP A 84 -4.40 -15.99 -3.16
N ASP A 85 -5.33 -16.65 -2.47
CA ASP A 85 -5.06 -17.78 -1.60
C ASP A 85 -4.44 -18.96 -2.37
N SER A 86 -4.69 -19.05 -3.69
CA SER A 86 -4.06 -20.06 -4.54
C SER A 86 -2.60 -19.75 -4.87
N GLN A 87 -2.21 -18.47 -4.86
CA GLN A 87 -0.91 -17.99 -5.31
C GLN A 87 0.01 -17.50 -4.20
N LYS A 88 -0.49 -17.41 -2.96
CA LYS A 88 0.26 -16.93 -1.77
C LYS A 88 0.99 -15.62 -2.07
N ILE A 89 0.25 -14.66 -2.58
CA ILE A 89 0.72 -13.33 -2.93
C ILE A 89 -0.16 -12.30 -2.21
N ALA A 90 0.46 -11.24 -1.70
CA ALA A 90 -0.24 -10.06 -1.18
C ALA A 90 0.04 -8.88 -2.09
N VAL A 91 -1.02 -8.16 -2.46
CA VAL A 91 -0.96 -6.97 -3.31
C VAL A 91 -1.67 -5.83 -2.63
N GLN A 92 -1.02 -4.68 -2.60
CA GLN A 92 -1.59 -3.45 -2.05
C GLN A 92 -1.11 -2.23 -2.85
N MET A 93 -1.92 -1.19 -2.85
CA MET A 93 -1.55 0.12 -3.35
C MET A 93 -1.02 0.97 -2.20
N VAL A 94 0.14 1.57 -2.43
CA VAL A 94 0.82 2.44 -1.47
C VAL A 94 1.09 3.79 -2.10
N GLY A 95 0.93 4.84 -1.29
CA GLY A 95 1.18 6.22 -1.65
C GLY A 95 2.22 6.82 -0.73
N GLY A 96 3.07 7.69 -1.27
CA GLY A 96 3.99 8.50 -0.49
C GLY A 96 4.09 9.88 -1.10
N SER A 97 4.35 10.89 -0.28
CA SER A 97 4.46 12.26 -0.77
C SER A 97 5.78 12.89 -0.32
N GLU A 98 6.45 13.56 -1.25
CA GLU A 98 7.78 14.12 -1.05
C GLU A 98 7.75 15.64 -1.23
N ASN A 99 8.33 16.37 -0.28
CA ASN A 99 8.51 17.82 -0.40
C ASN A 99 9.55 18.14 -1.48
N ASN A 100 9.11 18.79 -2.57
CA ASN A 100 9.92 19.22 -3.70
C ASN A 100 10.25 20.72 -3.65
N GLY A 101 10.56 21.22 -2.45
CA GLY A 101 10.93 22.61 -2.21
C GLY A 101 9.72 23.55 -2.03
N THR A 102 10.01 24.85 -1.92
CA THR A 102 9.03 25.91 -1.70
C THR A 102 9.16 26.98 -2.76
N THR A 103 8.09 27.28 -3.48
CA THR A 103 8.05 28.33 -4.51
C THR A 103 7.03 29.37 -4.08
N TYR A 104 7.45 30.63 -3.91
CA TYR A 104 6.61 31.73 -3.38
C TYR A 104 5.91 31.42 -2.04
N GLY A 105 6.57 30.65 -1.17
CA GLY A 105 5.99 30.25 0.12
C GLY A 105 5.03 29.06 0.06
N ILE A 106 4.80 28.47 -1.13
CA ILE A 106 3.99 27.26 -1.30
C ILE A 106 4.92 26.05 -1.41
N THR A 107 4.78 25.09 -0.49
CA THR A 107 5.47 23.80 -0.56
C THR A 107 4.95 23.02 -1.75
N GLN A 108 5.84 22.67 -2.68
CA GLN A 108 5.52 21.78 -3.78
C GLN A 108 5.69 20.35 -3.31
N ILE A 109 4.73 19.48 -3.61
CA ILE A 109 4.74 18.08 -3.21
C ILE A 109 4.70 17.21 -4.47
N ILE A 110 5.56 16.20 -4.53
CA ILE A 110 5.50 15.14 -5.53
C ILE A 110 4.89 13.91 -4.84
N SER A 111 3.76 13.45 -5.36
CA SER A 111 3.14 12.21 -4.88
C SER A 111 3.57 11.04 -5.75
N HIS A 112 3.93 9.93 -5.10
CA HIS A 112 4.31 8.66 -5.70
C HIS A 112 3.29 7.62 -5.30
N HIS A 113 2.68 6.96 -6.30
CA HIS A 113 1.70 5.91 -6.09
C HIS A 113 2.18 4.63 -6.77
N GLN A 114 2.09 3.51 -6.08
CA GLN A 114 2.55 2.23 -6.61
C GLN A 114 1.69 1.07 -6.11
N ILE A 115 1.54 0.07 -6.96
CA ILE A 115 0.99 -1.23 -6.58
C ILE A 115 2.17 -2.17 -6.32
N VAL A 116 2.25 -2.70 -5.11
CA VAL A 116 3.32 -3.58 -4.66
C VAL A 116 2.78 -4.97 -4.43
N ALA A 117 3.45 -5.98 -4.98
CA ALA A 117 3.13 -7.38 -4.80
C ALA A 117 4.27 -8.13 -4.11
N ILE A 118 3.94 -8.81 -3.02
CA ILE A 118 4.87 -9.51 -2.13
C ILE A 118 4.53 -11.00 -2.16
N ASN A 119 5.55 -11.84 -2.34
CA ASN A 119 5.41 -13.28 -2.23
C ASN A 119 5.33 -13.67 -0.75
N LEU A 120 4.20 -14.24 -0.33
CA LEU A 120 3.96 -14.58 1.08
C LEU A 120 4.73 -15.82 1.55
N GLN A 121 5.30 -16.63 0.64
CA GLN A 121 6.16 -17.74 1.04
C GLN A 121 7.58 -17.29 1.34
N THR A 122 8.13 -16.36 0.56
CA THR A 122 9.54 -15.96 0.63
C THR A 122 9.77 -14.61 1.29
N GLY A 123 8.72 -13.79 1.41
CA GLY A 123 8.84 -12.39 1.82
C GLY A 123 9.54 -11.52 0.79
N GLU A 124 9.75 -12.01 -0.45
CA GLU A 124 10.43 -11.25 -1.49
C GLU A 124 9.44 -10.49 -2.38
N LYS A 125 9.96 -9.46 -3.06
CA LYS A 125 9.23 -8.74 -4.10
C LYS A 125 8.84 -9.70 -5.22
N GLN A 126 7.55 -9.78 -5.53
CA GLN A 126 7.07 -10.47 -6.72
C GLN A 126 7.11 -9.53 -7.94
N TRP A 127 6.42 -8.39 -7.85
CA TRP A 127 6.42 -7.35 -8.87
C TRP A 127 5.96 -6.02 -8.27
N THR A 128 6.19 -4.94 -9.01
CA THR A 128 5.66 -3.61 -8.69
C THR A 128 5.22 -2.91 -9.96
N LYS A 129 4.13 -2.14 -9.90
CA LYS A 129 3.61 -1.32 -11.00
C LYS A 129 3.45 0.12 -10.52
N SER A 130 4.00 1.08 -11.26
CA SER A 130 3.73 2.49 -11.01
C SER A 130 2.25 2.79 -11.24
N SER A 131 1.68 3.61 -10.37
CA SER A 131 0.29 4.04 -10.42
C SER A 131 0.21 5.57 -10.41
N SER A 132 -0.95 6.11 -10.75
CA SER A 132 -1.23 7.54 -10.59
C SER A 132 -2.08 7.82 -9.35
N SER A 133 -2.07 9.06 -8.87
CA SER A 133 -2.96 9.52 -7.79
C SER A 133 -4.45 9.45 -8.13
N LYS A 134 -4.78 9.20 -9.39
CA LYS A 134 -6.15 9.05 -9.89
C LYS A 134 -6.57 7.60 -10.01
N GLU A 135 -5.67 6.66 -9.74
CA GLU A 135 -5.98 5.23 -9.74
C GLU A 135 -6.32 4.76 -8.32
N THR A 136 -7.19 3.77 -8.22
CA THR A 136 -7.56 3.13 -6.96
C THR A 136 -7.64 1.63 -7.20
N LEU A 137 -6.99 0.85 -6.33
CA LEU A 137 -7.04 -0.60 -6.34
C LEU A 137 -8.29 -1.08 -5.57
N ILE A 138 -9.31 -1.53 -6.31
CA ILE A 138 -10.63 -1.89 -5.76
C ILE A 138 -10.66 -3.31 -5.19
N GLY A 139 -9.91 -4.25 -5.78
CA GLY A 139 -9.76 -5.61 -5.26
C GLY A 139 -9.88 -6.72 -6.31
N ASN A 140 -10.03 -7.97 -5.84
CA ASN A 140 -10.09 -9.14 -6.70
C ASN A 140 -11.45 -9.24 -7.42
N PHE A 141 -11.42 -9.23 -8.75
CA PHE A 141 -12.61 -9.34 -9.60
C PHE A 141 -12.28 -10.04 -10.92
N MET A 142 -13.17 -10.93 -11.37
CA MET A 142 -13.02 -11.65 -12.65
C MET A 142 -11.66 -12.36 -12.82
N GLY A 143 -11.09 -12.84 -11.72
CA GLY A 143 -9.77 -13.50 -11.70
C GLY A 143 -8.59 -12.55 -11.96
N GLY A 144 -8.74 -11.26 -11.69
CA GLY A 144 -7.66 -10.27 -11.68
C GLY A 144 -7.88 -9.23 -10.60
N LEU A 145 -7.01 -8.23 -10.55
CA LEU A 145 -7.12 -7.06 -9.68
C LEU A 145 -7.78 -5.92 -10.45
N LEU A 146 -8.94 -5.46 -9.97
CA LEU A 146 -9.67 -4.34 -10.54
C LEU A 146 -9.04 -3.02 -10.11
N VAL A 147 -8.64 -2.22 -11.09
CA VAL A 147 -8.14 -0.87 -10.89
C VAL A 147 -9.13 0.09 -11.53
N HIS A 148 -9.57 1.07 -10.75
CA HIS A 148 -10.42 2.16 -11.21
C HIS A 148 -9.58 3.42 -11.36
N ARG A 149 -9.82 4.19 -12.41
CA ARG A 149 -9.13 5.44 -12.71
C ARG A 149 -10.14 6.56 -12.86
N SER A 150 -10.02 7.60 -12.06
CA SER A 150 -10.98 8.72 -11.94
C SER A 150 -10.71 9.89 -12.89
N ASP A 151 -9.91 9.70 -13.95
CA ASP A 151 -9.40 10.83 -14.74
C ASP A 151 -10.32 11.36 -15.84
N ASP A 152 -11.40 10.63 -16.18
CA ASP A 152 -12.41 10.99 -17.17
C ASP A 152 -13.82 11.00 -16.54
N GLU A 153 -14.77 11.67 -17.23
CA GLU A 153 -16.18 11.85 -16.82
C GLU A 153 -16.91 10.54 -16.44
N TYR A 154 -16.52 9.41 -17.02
CA TYR A 154 -17.17 8.11 -16.84
C TYR A 154 -16.38 7.12 -15.96
N GLY A 155 -15.22 7.54 -15.44
CA GLY A 155 -14.24 6.62 -14.85
C GLY A 155 -13.72 5.58 -15.84
N LYS A 156 -12.59 4.93 -15.54
CA LYS A 156 -12.08 3.82 -16.35
C LYS A 156 -11.75 2.64 -15.46
N LEU A 157 -12.00 1.44 -15.97
CA LEU A 157 -11.69 0.19 -15.29
C LEU A 157 -10.67 -0.60 -16.09
N SER A 158 -9.68 -1.17 -15.40
CA SER A 158 -8.75 -2.14 -15.97
C SER A 158 -8.59 -3.33 -15.04
N LEU A 159 -8.17 -4.47 -15.59
CA LEU A 159 -7.85 -5.66 -14.81
C LEU A 159 -6.37 -5.98 -14.92
N LEU A 160 -5.70 -6.08 -13.77
CA LEU A 160 -4.34 -6.56 -13.68
C LEU A 160 -4.31 -8.04 -13.33
N ASP A 161 -3.33 -8.75 -13.85
CA ASP A 161 -3.00 -10.09 -13.42
C ASP A 161 -2.29 -10.04 -12.07
N ILE A 162 -2.84 -10.70 -11.06
CA ILE A 162 -2.30 -10.65 -9.70
C ILE A 162 -0.89 -11.23 -9.62
N GLN A 163 -0.52 -12.20 -10.46
CA GLN A 163 0.80 -12.85 -10.40
C GLN A 163 1.92 -12.04 -11.06
N THR A 164 1.58 -11.25 -12.09
CA THR A 164 2.57 -10.58 -12.93
C THR A 164 2.46 -9.06 -12.95
N GLY A 165 1.35 -8.49 -12.46
CA GLY A 165 1.05 -7.06 -12.53
C GLY A 165 0.74 -6.55 -13.95
N LYS A 166 0.69 -7.44 -14.95
CA LYS A 166 0.38 -7.09 -16.34
C LYS A 166 -1.11 -6.93 -16.54
N GLU A 167 -1.51 -6.11 -17.49
CA GLU A 167 -2.93 -5.94 -17.83
C GLU A 167 -3.49 -7.23 -18.45
N LYS A 168 -4.53 -7.79 -17.82
CA LYS A 168 -5.39 -8.84 -18.40
C LYS A 168 -6.43 -8.23 -19.32
N LEU A 169 -6.95 -7.07 -18.93
CA LEU A 169 -7.81 -6.22 -19.76
C LEU A 169 -7.34 -4.78 -19.56
N SER A 170 -6.88 -4.15 -20.64
CA SER A 170 -6.64 -2.72 -20.66
C SER A 170 -7.96 -1.95 -20.52
N GLU A 171 -7.90 -0.67 -20.17
CA GLU A 171 -9.08 0.21 -20.05
C GLU A 171 -9.98 0.17 -21.30
N LYS A 172 -9.36 0.21 -22.49
CA LYS A 172 -10.07 0.19 -23.78
C LYS A 172 -10.75 -1.15 -24.03
N GLU A 173 -10.09 -2.25 -23.70
CA GLU A 173 -10.65 -3.59 -23.87
C GLU A 173 -11.77 -3.86 -22.87
N PHE A 174 -11.59 -3.41 -21.62
CA PHE A 174 -12.60 -3.50 -20.59
C PHE A 174 -13.86 -2.74 -21.01
N ALA A 175 -13.71 -1.48 -21.44
CA ALA A 175 -14.82 -0.65 -21.89
C ALA A 175 -15.54 -1.24 -23.10
N LYS A 176 -14.80 -1.78 -24.07
CA LYS A 176 -15.40 -2.43 -25.24
C LYS A 176 -16.19 -3.70 -24.88
N LYS A 177 -15.69 -4.49 -23.94
CA LYS A 177 -16.29 -5.78 -23.55
C LYS A 177 -17.46 -5.61 -22.59
N HIS A 178 -17.46 -4.54 -21.80
CA HIS A 178 -18.43 -4.28 -20.74
C HIS A 178 -19.06 -2.88 -20.90
N SER A 179 -19.43 -2.50 -22.12
CA SER A 179 -19.96 -1.15 -22.41
C SER A 179 -21.15 -0.79 -21.54
N GLN A 180 -22.07 -1.74 -21.33
CA GLN A 180 -23.23 -1.60 -20.46
C GLN A 180 -22.90 -1.16 -19.03
N LEU A 181 -21.72 -1.54 -18.50
CA LEU A 181 -21.24 -1.08 -17.19
C LEU A 181 -20.67 0.33 -17.28
N ILE A 182 -19.84 0.59 -18.30
CA ILE A 182 -19.19 1.90 -18.47
C ILE A 182 -20.22 3.01 -18.72
N ASP A 183 -21.30 2.71 -19.42
CA ASP A 183 -22.37 3.65 -19.72
C ASP A 183 -23.07 4.21 -18.46
N VAL A 184 -22.94 3.53 -17.32
CA VAL A 184 -23.51 3.94 -16.04
C VAL A 184 -22.46 4.22 -14.96
N LEU A 185 -21.18 3.99 -15.24
CA LEU A 185 -20.11 4.07 -14.24
C LEU A 185 -19.80 5.53 -13.88
N ASP A 186 -19.67 5.81 -12.58
CA ASP A 186 -19.21 7.10 -12.08
C ASP A 186 -17.67 7.16 -11.97
N SER A 187 -17.16 8.39 -12.05
CA SER A 187 -15.75 8.74 -11.87
C SER A 187 -15.25 8.55 -10.43
N GLY A 188 -16.13 8.41 -9.43
CA GLY A 188 -15.78 8.26 -8.01
C GLY A 188 -15.50 6.82 -7.57
N SER A 189 -14.24 6.51 -7.20
CA SER A 189 -13.86 5.16 -6.70
C SER A 189 -14.48 4.78 -5.35
N HIS A 190 -14.80 5.78 -4.51
CA HIS A 190 -15.44 5.58 -3.20
C HIS A 190 -16.86 4.99 -3.32
N ASN A 191 -17.49 5.16 -4.49
CA ASN A 191 -18.83 4.67 -4.80
C ASN A 191 -18.82 3.24 -5.33
N ILE A 192 -17.70 2.52 -5.23
CA ILE A 192 -17.52 1.18 -5.74
C ILE A 192 -17.12 0.22 -4.62
N ILE A 193 -17.76 -0.94 -4.55
CA ILE A 193 -17.39 -2.03 -3.64
C ILE A 193 -17.40 -3.37 -4.35
N LEU A 194 -16.43 -4.22 -4.02
CA LEU A 194 -16.41 -5.63 -4.40
C LEU A 194 -16.86 -6.49 -3.22
N LEU A 195 -17.91 -7.26 -3.44
CA LEU A 195 -18.51 -8.15 -2.44
C LEU A 195 -18.88 -9.47 -3.11
N GLN A 196 -18.38 -10.58 -2.57
CA GLN A 196 -18.70 -11.92 -3.08
C GLN A 196 -18.50 -12.03 -4.60
N ASN A 197 -17.41 -11.44 -5.12
CA ASN A 197 -17.09 -11.37 -6.55
C ASN A 197 -18.13 -10.64 -7.43
N ASN A 198 -18.94 -9.77 -6.83
CA ASN A 198 -19.82 -8.83 -7.52
C ASN A 198 -19.36 -7.40 -7.26
N LEU A 199 -19.42 -6.57 -8.28
CA LEU A 199 -19.19 -5.13 -8.19
C LEU A 199 -20.52 -4.45 -7.89
N TYR A 200 -20.57 -3.68 -6.82
CA TYR A 200 -21.72 -2.86 -6.44
C TYR A 200 -21.31 -1.39 -6.49
N PHE A 201 -22.15 -0.55 -7.08
CA PHE A 201 -21.85 0.86 -7.22
C PHE A 201 -23.11 1.70 -7.45
N GLU A 202 -23.00 2.99 -7.17
CA GLU A 202 -23.97 4.01 -7.59
C GLU A 202 -23.56 4.52 -8.99
N GLY A 203 -24.50 4.50 -9.93
CA GLY A 203 -24.28 4.97 -11.28
C GLY A 203 -24.49 6.47 -11.45
N ILE A 204 -24.07 7.01 -12.59
CA ILE A 204 -24.20 8.44 -12.92
C ILE A 204 -25.66 8.94 -12.99
N ASP A 205 -26.61 8.02 -13.12
CA ASP A 205 -28.06 8.28 -13.11
C ASP A 205 -28.65 8.26 -11.69
N GLY A 206 -27.82 8.11 -10.64
CA GLY A 206 -28.23 8.03 -9.24
C GLY A 206 -28.88 6.70 -8.87
N LYS A 207 -28.81 5.69 -9.73
CA LYS A 207 -29.33 4.35 -9.45
C LYS A 207 -28.23 3.42 -8.94
N PHE A 208 -28.66 2.38 -8.26
CA PHE A 208 -27.78 1.39 -7.65
C PHE A 208 -27.69 0.15 -8.51
N TYR A 209 -26.47 -0.30 -8.76
CA TYR A 209 -26.20 -1.41 -9.66
C TYR A 209 -25.36 -2.50 -9.02
N ARG A 210 -25.55 -3.71 -9.55
CA ARG A 210 -24.71 -4.89 -9.32
C ARG A 210 -24.21 -5.42 -10.66
N PHE A 211 -22.92 -5.73 -10.73
CA PHE A 211 -22.28 -6.34 -11.88
C PHE A 211 -21.49 -7.59 -11.49
N ASP A 212 -21.82 -8.73 -12.11
CA ASP A 212 -21.23 -10.06 -11.80
C ASP A 212 -20.02 -10.41 -12.69
N GLY A 213 -19.56 -9.47 -13.52
CA GLY A 213 -18.53 -9.69 -14.55
C GLY A 213 -19.09 -10.01 -15.94
N LYS A 214 -20.41 -10.22 -16.07
CA LYS A 214 -21.10 -10.52 -17.32
C LYS A 214 -22.36 -9.68 -17.50
N ASN A 215 -23.21 -9.61 -16.49
CA ASN A 215 -24.51 -8.95 -16.52
C ASN A 215 -24.53 -7.79 -15.53
N LEU A 216 -25.11 -6.68 -15.97
CA LEU A 216 -25.43 -5.54 -15.13
C LEU A 216 -26.91 -5.60 -14.76
N SER A 217 -27.22 -5.47 -13.47
CA SER A 217 -28.59 -5.39 -12.97
C SER A 217 -28.74 -4.25 -11.98
N GLU A 218 -29.82 -3.48 -12.07
CA GLU A 218 -30.22 -2.56 -11.00
C GLU A 218 -30.47 -3.37 -9.71
N ASP A 219 -29.88 -2.95 -8.59
CA ASP A 219 -29.97 -3.62 -7.30
C ASP A 219 -30.03 -2.58 -6.18
N ASN A 220 -31.25 -2.27 -5.71
CA ASN A 220 -31.48 -1.31 -4.63
C ASN A 220 -30.80 -1.71 -3.31
N LYS A 221 -30.36 -2.96 -3.14
CA LYS A 221 -29.58 -3.34 -1.96
C LYS A 221 -28.16 -2.75 -1.98
N ALA A 222 -27.65 -2.33 -3.14
CA ALA A 222 -26.30 -1.77 -3.24
C ALA A 222 -26.14 -0.48 -2.41
N GLU A 223 -27.19 0.32 -2.25
CA GLU A 223 -27.18 1.51 -1.38
C GLU A 223 -26.81 1.16 0.07
N LYS A 224 -27.46 0.11 0.61
CA LYS A 224 -27.15 -0.40 1.95
C LYS A 224 -25.70 -0.89 2.01
N TYR A 225 -25.20 -1.51 0.94
CA TYR A 225 -23.86 -2.05 0.90
C TYR A 225 -22.78 -0.96 0.88
N LEU A 226 -22.98 0.06 0.05
CA LEU A 226 -22.07 1.20 -0.06
C LEU A 226 -22.05 2.03 1.23
N SER A 227 -23.23 2.32 1.79
CA SER A 227 -23.32 3.02 3.09
C SER A 227 -22.67 2.22 4.22
N THR A 228 -22.91 0.91 4.29
CA THR A 228 -22.31 0.10 5.37
C THR A 228 -20.80 -0.01 5.22
N LYS A 229 -20.28 -0.14 3.99
CA LYS A 229 -18.84 -0.07 3.71
C LYS A 229 -18.23 1.18 4.29
N PHE A 230 -18.83 2.34 4.01
CA PHE A 230 -18.32 3.61 4.48
C PHE A 230 -18.15 3.63 6.01
N PHE A 231 -19.16 3.17 6.75
CA PHE A 231 -19.09 3.14 8.22
C PHE A 231 -18.04 2.16 8.74
N ILE A 232 -18.04 0.92 8.24
CA ILE A 232 -17.11 -0.11 8.73
C ILE A 232 -15.68 0.19 8.33
N GLU A 233 -15.39 0.61 7.09
CA GLU A 233 -14.03 0.96 6.68
C GLU A 233 -13.50 2.20 7.42
N SER A 234 -14.40 3.05 7.94
CA SER A 234 -14.03 4.15 8.85
C SER A 234 -13.59 3.66 10.23
N ASP A 235 -14.24 2.61 10.75
CA ASP A 235 -13.97 2.07 12.08
C ASP A 235 -12.87 1.00 12.07
N ILE A 236 -12.91 0.10 11.07
CA ILE A 236 -12.04 -1.06 10.85
C ILE A 236 -11.53 -1.01 9.38
N PRO A 237 -10.42 -0.29 9.12
CA PRO A 237 -9.90 -0.16 7.78
C PRO A 237 -9.49 -1.51 7.16
N GLY A 238 -9.93 -1.75 5.93
CA GLY A 238 -9.66 -2.95 5.15
C GLY A 238 -10.57 -4.14 5.44
N TYR A 239 -11.61 -3.99 6.28
CA TYR A 239 -12.48 -5.09 6.68
C TYR A 239 -13.09 -5.87 5.51
N PHE A 240 -13.57 -5.16 4.48
CA PHE A 240 -14.21 -5.82 3.32
C PHE A 240 -13.20 -6.55 2.44
N ALA A 241 -11.94 -6.11 2.48
CA ALA A 241 -10.87 -6.83 1.85
C ALA A 241 -10.35 -7.98 2.73
N SER A 242 -10.58 -7.97 4.05
CA SER A 242 -10.19 -9.04 5.00
C SER A 242 -11.24 -10.12 5.19
N HIS A 243 -12.53 -9.81 4.96
CA HIS A 243 -13.66 -10.69 5.22
C HIS A 243 -14.63 -10.78 4.05
N ASN A 244 -14.99 -12.01 3.66
CA ASN A 244 -16.12 -12.28 2.76
C ASN A 244 -17.42 -12.46 3.56
N GLN A 245 -17.67 -11.60 4.56
CA GLN A 245 -18.89 -11.72 5.36
C GLN A 245 -20.12 -11.18 4.60
N PRO A 246 -21.30 -11.79 4.78
CA PRO A 246 -22.56 -11.24 4.32
C PRO A 246 -22.82 -9.86 4.94
N LEU A 247 -23.55 -9.01 4.23
CA LEU A 247 -23.85 -7.65 4.71
C LEU A 247 -24.87 -7.58 5.86
N GLU A 248 -25.34 -8.72 6.32
CA GLU A 248 -26.33 -8.84 7.39
C GLU A 248 -25.67 -8.83 8.78
N ASP A 249 -24.39 -9.19 8.87
CA ASP A 249 -23.66 -9.37 10.14
C ASP A 249 -23.03 -8.06 10.68
N TYR A 250 -23.24 -6.91 10.02
CA TYR A 250 -22.46 -5.69 10.28
C TYR A 250 -22.81 -4.93 11.55
N ASP A 251 -24.09 -4.87 11.91
CA ASP A 251 -24.45 -4.33 13.22
C ASP A 251 -23.84 -5.19 14.33
N GLU A 252 -23.73 -6.51 14.11
CA GLU A 252 -23.04 -7.44 15.02
C GLU A 252 -21.53 -7.19 15.04
N VAL A 253 -20.86 -6.95 13.90
CA VAL A 253 -19.44 -6.57 13.84
C VAL A 253 -19.17 -5.31 14.66
N ARG A 254 -20.01 -4.27 14.50
CA ARG A 254 -19.87 -3.00 15.23
C ARG A 254 -20.11 -3.19 16.72
N GLU A 255 -21.16 -3.92 17.09
CA GLU A 255 -21.48 -4.22 18.49
C GLU A 255 -20.36 -5.05 19.14
N PHE A 256 -19.90 -6.10 18.46
CA PHE A 256 -18.80 -6.94 18.92
C PHE A 256 -17.51 -6.14 19.12
N SER A 257 -17.16 -5.28 18.16
CA SER A 257 -15.98 -4.41 18.27
C SER A 257 -16.09 -3.44 19.45
N SER A 258 -17.27 -2.85 19.67
CA SER A 258 -17.54 -2.01 20.84
C SER A 258 -17.40 -2.79 22.15
N ASN A 259 -17.92 -4.02 22.20
CA ASN A 259 -17.84 -4.88 23.38
C ASN A 259 -16.39 -5.26 23.70
N VAL A 260 -15.59 -5.64 22.69
CA VAL A 260 -14.15 -5.89 22.83
C VAL A 260 -13.44 -4.69 23.44
N LEU A 261 -13.71 -3.48 22.93
CA LEU A 261 -13.08 -2.27 23.48
C LEU A 261 -13.51 -1.98 24.92
N ALA A 262 -14.70 -2.41 25.34
CA ALA A 262 -15.21 -2.24 26.69
C ALA A 262 -14.63 -3.24 27.71
N GLU A 263 -13.98 -4.31 27.27
CA GLU A 263 -13.42 -5.35 28.13
C GLU A 263 -12.36 -4.79 29.11
N PRO A 264 -12.34 -5.21 30.39
CA PRO A 264 -11.40 -4.70 31.38
C PRO A 264 -9.92 -4.83 30.96
N ALA A 265 -9.56 -5.93 30.30
CA ALA A 265 -8.21 -6.17 29.80
C ALA A 265 -7.79 -5.16 28.72
N ILE A 266 -8.73 -4.72 27.87
CA ILE A 266 -8.48 -3.74 26.81
C ILE A 266 -8.57 -2.31 27.36
N GLN A 267 -9.45 -2.06 28.33
CA GLN A 267 -9.57 -0.76 29.02
C GLN A 267 -8.28 -0.37 29.75
N ALA A 268 -7.43 -1.33 30.14
CA ALA A 268 -6.09 -1.07 30.64
C ALA A 268 -5.25 -0.21 29.67
N TYR A 269 -5.51 -0.33 28.36
CA TYR A 269 -4.83 0.41 27.29
C TYR A 269 -5.62 1.64 26.80
N LYS A 270 -6.73 2.04 27.42
CA LYS A 270 -7.58 3.16 26.95
C LYS A 270 -6.81 4.44 26.64
N ASN A 271 -5.80 4.75 27.45
CA ASN A 271 -4.96 5.94 27.28
C ASN A 271 -3.90 5.82 26.17
N LEU A 272 -3.88 4.68 25.47
CA LEU A 272 -2.97 4.34 24.38
C LEU A 272 -3.71 4.14 23.04
N GLU A 273 -4.95 4.63 22.96
CA GLU A 273 -5.79 4.60 21.74
C GLU A 273 -5.96 3.19 21.15
N PRO A 274 -6.61 2.26 21.89
CA PRO A 274 -6.90 0.93 21.38
C PRO A 274 -7.99 1.01 20.31
N VAL A 275 -7.80 0.30 19.21
CA VAL A 275 -8.72 0.22 18.07
C VAL A 275 -8.81 -1.24 17.63
N VAL A 276 -10.02 -1.71 17.35
CA VAL A 276 -10.24 -3.03 16.75
C VAL A 276 -9.91 -2.93 15.27
N VAL A 277 -8.97 -3.76 14.81
CA VAL A 277 -8.47 -3.73 13.43
C VAL A 277 -8.92 -4.94 12.62
N ASP A 278 -9.47 -5.96 13.28
CA ASP A 278 -10.09 -7.11 12.64
C ASP A 278 -10.95 -7.90 13.64
N VAL A 279 -11.98 -8.62 13.17
CA VAL A 279 -12.84 -9.46 14.03
C VAL A 279 -13.16 -10.81 13.38
N ASP A 280 -13.25 -11.85 14.19
CA ASP A 280 -13.80 -13.16 13.81
C ASP A 280 -14.99 -13.47 14.74
N LEU A 281 -16.20 -13.22 14.23
CA LEU A 281 -17.45 -13.43 14.98
C LEU A 281 -17.71 -14.91 15.28
N GLN A 282 -17.24 -15.83 14.44
CA GLN A 282 -17.46 -17.27 14.63
C GLN A 282 -16.61 -17.81 15.78
N GLN A 283 -15.34 -17.39 15.83
CA GLN A 283 -14.42 -17.76 16.90
C GLN A 283 -14.57 -16.85 18.14
N GLN A 284 -15.34 -15.76 18.03
CA GLN A 284 -15.42 -14.70 19.04
C GLN A 284 -14.04 -14.14 19.41
N THR A 285 -13.23 -13.83 18.40
CA THR A 285 -11.91 -13.22 18.59
C THR A 285 -11.80 -11.88 17.87
N ALA A 286 -10.90 -11.02 18.35
CA ALA A 286 -10.64 -9.71 17.76
C ALA A 286 -9.14 -9.40 17.74
N LEU A 287 -8.67 -8.77 16.67
CA LEU A 287 -7.37 -8.10 16.67
C LEU A 287 -7.54 -6.66 17.14
N VAL A 288 -6.78 -6.28 18.15
CA VAL A 288 -6.79 -4.92 18.70
C VAL A 288 -5.40 -4.32 18.54
N SER A 289 -5.31 -3.15 17.94
CA SER A 289 -4.08 -2.37 17.89
C SER A 289 -4.11 -1.23 18.89
N TYR A 290 -2.99 -0.98 19.57
CA TYR A 290 -2.81 0.15 20.48
C TYR A 290 -1.38 0.69 20.38
N ARG A 291 -1.14 1.92 20.84
CA ARG A 291 0.22 2.50 20.86
C ARG A 291 1.01 1.98 22.06
N GLN A 292 2.29 1.68 21.90
CA GLN A 292 3.14 1.27 23.03
C GLN A 292 3.28 2.40 24.08
N THR A 293 3.22 3.66 23.65
CA THR A 293 3.23 4.83 24.53
C THR A 293 2.27 5.92 24.05
N LYS A 294 2.07 6.98 24.84
CA LYS A 294 1.23 8.14 24.46
C LYS A 294 1.81 9.01 23.34
N ARG A 295 3.03 8.75 22.88
CA ARG A 295 3.64 9.52 21.79
C ARG A 295 3.00 9.12 20.46
N GLU A 296 2.71 10.08 19.60
CA GLU A 296 2.17 9.79 18.25
C GLU A 296 3.11 8.94 17.40
N SER A 297 4.43 9.10 17.59
CA SER A 297 5.47 8.33 16.89
C SER A 297 5.81 7.00 17.57
N ALA A 298 5.01 6.54 18.53
CA ALA A 298 5.28 5.29 19.22
C ALA A 298 4.95 4.10 18.31
N ASP A 299 5.71 3.03 18.46
CA ASP A 299 5.37 1.75 17.88
C ASP A 299 3.93 1.35 18.25
N ARG A 300 3.26 0.70 17.31
CA ARG A 300 1.97 0.06 17.52
C ARG A 300 2.20 -1.40 17.91
N ILE A 301 1.43 -1.84 18.88
CA ILE A 301 1.28 -3.23 19.24
C ILE A 301 -0.03 -3.73 18.63
N VAL A 302 -0.06 -4.97 18.16
CA VAL A 302 -1.30 -5.69 17.84
C VAL A 302 -1.41 -6.86 18.80
N LEU A 303 -2.60 -7.06 19.35
CA LEU A 303 -2.92 -8.21 20.18
C LEU A 303 -4.11 -8.97 19.61
N LEU A 304 -4.15 -10.29 19.86
CA LEU A 304 -5.33 -11.11 19.63
C LEU A 304 -6.06 -11.30 20.95
N TYR A 305 -7.32 -10.89 20.98
CA TYR A 305 -8.22 -11.00 22.13
C TYR A 305 -9.26 -12.08 21.89
N ASP A 306 -9.46 -12.93 22.90
CA ASP A 306 -10.50 -13.95 22.95
C ASP A 306 -11.64 -13.46 23.85
N MET A 307 -12.79 -13.18 23.25
CA MET A 307 -13.98 -12.75 23.98
C MET A 307 -14.66 -13.88 24.74
N LYS A 308 -14.44 -15.14 24.36
CA LYS A 308 -15.06 -16.30 25.01
C LYS A 308 -14.36 -16.62 26.33
N ASP A 309 -13.04 -16.57 26.33
CA ASP A 309 -12.20 -16.80 27.51
C ASP A 309 -11.81 -15.50 28.25
N HIS A 310 -12.25 -14.34 27.75
CA HIS A 310 -11.93 -13.00 28.28
C HIS A 310 -10.43 -12.78 28.53
N ARG A 311 -9.59 -13.12 27.54
CA ARG A 311 -8.13 -13.07 27.67
C ARG A 311 -7.41 -12.64 26.41
N THR A 312 -6.25 -12.03 26.61
CA THR A 312 -5.27 -11.81 25.54
C THR A 312 -4.53 -13.11 25.23
N ILE A 313 -4.57 -13.56 23.98
CA ILE A 313 -3.89 -14.78 23.53
C ILE A 313 -2.41 -14.50 23.23
N TRP A 314 -2.11 -13.36 22.61
CA TRP A 314 -0.77 -12.88 22.30
C TRP A 314 -0.77 -11.39 21.98
N GLU A 315 0.42 -10.77 22.05
CA GLU A 315 0.68 -9.41 21.56
C GLU A 315 2.00 -9.40 20.78
N GLU A 316 2.10 -8.55 19.76
CA GLU A 316 3.28 -8.41 18.92
C GLU A 316 3.51 -6.95 18.52
N ASN A 317 4.78 -6.53 18.44
CA ASN A 317 5.12 -5.19 17.98
C ASN A 317 5.14 -5.16 16.44
N ILE A 318 4.22 -4.38 15.86
CA ILE A 318 4.09 -4.28 14.40
C ILE A 318 4.89 -3.12 13.80
N GLY A 319 5.53 -2.30 14.63
CA GLY A 319 6.31 -1.13 14.22
C GLY A 319 5.48 0.16 14.21
N VAL A 320 5.98 1.19 13.54
CA VAL A 320 5.36 2.52 13.55
C VAL A 320 4.26 2.61 12.48
N VAL A 321 3.06 3.02 12.88
CA VAL A 321 2.01 3.41 11.93
C VAL A 321 2.14 4.90 11.64
N ASN A 322 2.23 5.26 10.35
CA ASN A 322 2.34 6.65 9.93
C ASN A 322 1.11 7.46 10.36
N THR A 323 1.32 8.72 10.73
CA THR A 323 0.27 9.61 11.25
C THR A 323 -0.91 9.78 10.29
N GLU A 324 -0.65 9.68 8.99
CA GLU A 324 -1.65 9.78 7.92
C GLU A 324 -2.50 8.50 7.80
N GLN A 325 -1.94 7.34 8.13
CA GLN A 325 -2.64 6.04 8.05
C GLN A 325 -3.60 5.80 9.23
N LYS A 326 -3.38 6.46 10.37
CA LYS A 326 -4.12 6.33 11.66
C LYS A 326 -4.04 4.94 12.32
N ASN A 327 -4.37 3.87 11.60
CA ASN A 327 -4.45 2.47 12.07
C ASN A 327 -3.70 1.52 11.11
N PRO A 328 -3.15 0.40 11.59
CA PRO A 328 -2.55 -0.60 10.71
C PRO A 328 -3.60 -1.22 9.78
N GLY A 329 -3.22 -1.53 8.54
CA GLY A 329 -4.05 -2.32 7.64
C GLY A 329 -3.86 -3.81 7.94
N VAL A 330 -4.94 -4.58 8.08
CA VAL A 330 -4.87 -6.01 8.41
C VAL A 330 -5.66 -6.83 7.41
N ARG A 331 -5.06 -7.94 6.96
CA ARG A 331 -5.71 -8.98 6.17
C ARG A 331 -5.50 -10.33 6.83
N THR A 332 -6.60 -10.90 7.28
CA THR A 332 -6.63 -12.23 7.89
C THR A 332 -6.73 -13.31 6.81
N LEU A 333 -5.71 -14.17 6.77
CA LEU A 333 -5.64 -15.36 5.92
C LEU A 333 -5.94 -16.60 6.75
N GLU A 334 -6.05 -17.77 6.13
CA GLU A 334 -6.31 -19.03 6.86
C GLU A 334 -5.33 -19.22 8.02
N ASN A 335 -4.01 -19.19 7.72
CA ASN A 335 -2.95 -19.50 8.67
C ASN A 335 -2.11 -18.28 9.10
N TYR A 336 -2.34 -17.10 8.52
CA TYR A 336 -1.49 -15.93 8.72
C TYR A 336 -2.29 -14.64 8.92
N TYR A 337 -1.67 -13.65 9.55
CA TYR A 337 -2.08 -12.25 9.49
C TYR A 337 -1.08 -11.47 8.63
N ALA A 338 -1.56 -10.88 7.54
CA ALA A 338 -0.80 -9.91 6.75
C ALA A 338 -1.12 -8.52 7.29
N ILE A 339 -0.11 -7.81 7.79
CA ILE A 339 -0.29 -6.52 8.47
C ILE A 339 0.59 -5.49 7.79
N GLN A 340 0.03 -4.32 7.51
CA GLN A 340 0.75 -3.16 7.00
C GLN A 340 0.75 -2.06 8.07
N ALA A 341 1.94 -1.62 8.45
CA ALA A 341 2.18 -0.61 9.47
C ALA A 341 3.20 0.40 8.95
N GLY A 342 2.73 1.56 8.51
CA GLY A 342 3.58 2.58 7.93
C GLY A 342 4.30 2.10 6.66
N ASP A 343 5.63 2.20 6.64
CA ASP A 343 6.44 1.76 5.50
C ASP A 343 6.75 0.26 5.49
N GLU A 344 6.19 -0.51 6.42
CA GLU A 344 6.45 -1.93 6.58
C GLU A 344 5.19 -2.78 6.34
N PHE A 345 5.42 -3.93 5.72
CA PHE A 345 4.49 -5.04 5.63
C PHE A 345 5.08 -6.23 6.38
N LEU A 346 4.29 -6.90 7.20
CA LEU A 346 4.72 -8.05 7.98
C LEU A 346 3.71 -9.20 7.84
N LEU A 347 4.21 -10.43 7.93
CA LEU A 347 3.39 -11.63 7.94
C LEU A 347 3.58 -12.36 9.27
N LEU A 348 2.52 -12.50 10.06
CA LEU A 348 2.51 -13.25 11.32
C LEU A 348 1.83 -14.59 11.13
N ASP A 349 2.43 -15.65 11.64
CA ASP A 349 1.81 -16.98 11.70
C ASP A 349 0.85 -17.07 12.90
N LYS A 350 -0.39 -17.51 12.66
CA LYS A 350 -1.45 -17.54 13.68
C LYS A 350 -1.18 -18.53 14.80
N ASP A 351 -0.58 -19.68 14.47
CA ASP A 351 -0.41 -20.81 15.39
C ASP A 351 0.83 -20.61 16.26
N THR A 352 1.96 -20.33 15.59
CA THR A 352 3.27 -20.18 16.23
C THR A 352 3.49 -18.79 16.80
N LYS A 353 2.69 -17.80 16.36
CA LYS A 353 2.75 -16.40 16.78
C LYS A 353 4.10 -15.75 16.45
N LYS A 354 4.80 -16.27 15.45
CA LYS A 354 6.10 -15.74 15.02
C LYS A 354 5.91 -14.89 13.78
N GLU A 355 6.69 -13.82 13.72
CA GLU A 355 6.92 -13.11 12.48
C GLU A 355 7.63 -14.03 11.48
N MET A 356 7.00 -14.24 10.32
CA MET A 356 7.54 -15.05 9.24
C MET A 356 8.52 -14.23 8.41
N PHE A 357 8.16 -12.98 8.12
CA PHE A 357 9.03 -11.99 7.51
C PHE A 357 8.46 -10.58 7.69
N ARG A 358 9.33 -9.60 7.43
CA ARG A 358 9.00 -8.19 7.28
C ARG A 358 9.57 -7.63 6.00
N TYR A 359 8.86 -6.67 5.41
CA TYR A 359 9.10 -6.13 4.10
C TYR A 359 8.99 -4.61 4.11
N GLN A 360 10.03 -3.92 3.66
CA GLN A 360 10.01 -2.46 3.54
C GLN A 360 9.35 -2.09 2.22
N LEU A 361 8.12 -1.57 2.28
CA LEU A 361 7.32 -1.12 1.13
C LEU A 361 8.03 0.00 0.40
N ARG A 362 8.69 0.89 1.15
CA ARG A 362 9.46 2.00 0.59
C ARG A 362 10.62 1.58 -0.29
N TRP A 363 11.36 0.58 0.16
CA TRP A 363 12.55 0.11 -0.52
C TRP A 363 12.29 -1.14 -1.36
N ASN A 364 11.04 -1.61 -1.36
CA ASN A 364 10.55 -2.74 -2.14
C ASN A 364 11.44 -3.99 -1.94
N ARG A 365 11.71 -4.31 -0.66
CA ARG A 365 12.65 -5.36 -0.25
C ARG A 365 12.31 -5.98 1.11
N PRO A 366 12.68 -7.24 1.35
CA PRO A 366 12.61 -7.83 2.70
C PRO A 366 13.56 -7.12 3.67
N VAL A 367 13.12 -6.98 4.92
CA VAL A 367 13.99 -6.71 6.07
C VAL A 367 14.75 -8.00 6.36
N ARG A 368 16.07 -7.95 6.37
CA ARG A 368 16.90 -9.05 6.82
C ARG A 368 17.40 -8.67 8.21
N GLU A 369 17.01 -9.42 9.23
CA GLU A 369 17.68 -9.36 10.52
C GLU A 369 19.15 -9.76 10.29
N ASN A 370 20.06 -8.90 10.75
CA ASN A 370 21.52 -9.10 10.62
C ASN A 370 22.04 -10.03 11.71
#